data_AF-A0A4R7ZS93-F1
#
_entry.id   AF-A0A4R7ZS93-F1
#
_cell.length_a   1.000
_cell.length_b   1.000
_cell.length_c   1.000
_cell.angle_alpha   90.00
_cell.angle_beta   90.00
_cell.angle_gamma   90.00
#
_symmetry.space_group_name_H-M   'P 1'
#
loop_
_entity.id
_entity.type
_entity.pdbx_description
1 polymer ?
#
loop_
_entity_poly.entity_id
_entity_poly.type
_entity_poly.pdbx_seq_one_letter_code
_entity_poly.pdbx_strand_id
1 'polypeptide(L)'
;MALIQGIPGEFEPQPWGEAILRSRELLLLRIARRPPDDEVRLPGLATTPRHVVEDHTGRALTWRHDGDDLVVRLPDSGDAPVVRVALQGKLRIVPQDSVTANADGVWDLTPLSTTAHLVARRAADVAVRFVGMVEPDSWHHVRLAGRTYGVTGQQLTRSTIGPFPMPALRVVPLAVPTGVRRVLVAPVGTVLASIHPGRDEVTVVVTNFGRTSARGEVELPLLPGWSATDQTWTFDGLDPGRSVGWATRLTGPPGDHELRVRLDAGRRSASSPYVVHL
;
A
#
# COMPACT_ATOMS: atom_id res chain seq x y z
N MET A 1 1.72 1.07 15.26
CA MET A 1 0.36 1.18 14.74
C MET A 1 0.25 2.47 13.94
N ALA A 2 -0.20 2.39 12.69
CA ALA A 2 -0.36 3.56 11.83
C ALA A 2 -1.76 4.17 11.97
N LEU A 3 -1.92 5.47 11.72
CA LEU A 3 -3.18 6.15 11.99
C LEU A 3 -3.60 7.05 10.83
N ILE A 4 -4.84 6.93 10.34
CA ILE A 4 -5.50 8.02 9.60
C ILE A 4 -5.96 9.09 10.60
N GLN A 5 -5.53 10.33 10.42
CA GLN A 5 -6.17 11.48 11.06
C GLN A 5 -7.27 12.03 10.14
N GLY A 6 -8.53 11.80 10.51
CA GLY A 6 -9.67 12.63 10.14
C GLY A 6 -10.00 12.74 8.65
N ILE A 7 -10.78 11.77 8.14
CA ILE A 7 -11.86 12.05 7.19
C ILE A 7 -13.11 11.36 7.77
N PRO A 8 -14.25 12.06 7.93
CA PRO A 8 -15.54 11.42 8.24
C PRO A 8 -16.04 10.65 7.01
N GLY A 9 -16.53 9.41 7.20
CA GLY A 9 -17.05 8.56 6.11
C GLY A 9 -16.31 7.22 6.10
N GLU A 10 -16.50 6.43 7.14
CA GLU A 10 -17.38 5.25 7.17
C GLU A 10 -16.57 4.01 6.77
N PHE A 11 -16.56 3.02 7.66
CA PHE A 11 -16.08 1.70 7.28
C PHE A 11 -16.88 1.27 6.05
N GLU A 12 -16.24 0.59 5.10
CA GLU A 12 -16.95 0.01 3.97
C GLU A 12 -18.10 -0.88 4.48
N PRO A 13 -19.17 -1.09 3.69
CA PRO A 13 -20.22 -2.02 4.05
C PRO A 13 -19.64 -3.36 4.47
N GLN A 14 -20.10 -3.86 5.62
CA GLN A 14 -19.60 -5.09 6.21
C GLN A 14 -20.55 -6.25 5.88
N PRO A 15 -20.06 -7.50 5.82
CA PRO A 15 -20.91 -8.66 5.57
C PRO A 15 -22.07 -8.81 6.58
N TRP A 16 -21.90 -8.27 7.79
CA TRP A 16 -22.88 -8.27 8.87
C TRP A 16 -23.76 -7.01 8.93
N GLY A 17 -23.45 -5.93 8.19
CA GLY A 17 -24.17 -4.66 8.27
C GLY A 17 -23.29 -3.43 8.05
N GLU A 18 -23.48 -2.40 8.87
CA GLU A 18 -22.84 -1.08 8.68
C GLU A 18 -22.31 -0.49 9.99
N ALA A 19 -21.25 0.31 9.89
CA ALA A 19 -20.68 1.05 11.02
C ALA A 19 -20.82 2.56 10.81
N ILE A 20 -21.63 3.20 11.66
CA ILE A 20 -22.03 4.60 11.53
C ILE A 20 -21.40 5.43 12.64
N LEU A 21 -20.64 6.47 12.28
CA LEU A 21 -20.11 7.42 13.26
C LEU A 21 -21.20 8.43 13.65
N ARG A 22 -21.77 8.30 14.86
CA ARG A 22 -22.80 9.23 15.37
C ARG A 22 -22.21 10.52 15.93
N SER A 23 -21.07 10.43 16.59
CA SER A 23 -20.33 11.58 17.11
C SER A 23 -18.83 11.31 17.01
N ARG A 24 -17.97 12.30 17.31
CA ARG A 24 -16.52 12.14 17.22
C ARG A 24 -15.96 10.95 18.00
N GLU A 25 -16.66 10.50 19.03
CA GLU A 25 -16.22 9.43 19.94
C GLU A 25 -17.27 8.31 20.08
N LEU A 26 -18.31 8.29 19.24
CA LEU A 26 -19.38 7.28 19.32
C LEU A 26 -19.67 6.67 17.95
N LEU A 27 -19.38 5.37 17.85
CA LEU A 27 -19.63 4.55 16.67
C LEU A 27 -20.79 3.59 16.95
N LEU A 28 -21.70 3.42 15.98
CA LEU A 28 -22.77 2.43 16.02
C LEU A 28 -22.49 1.32 15.01
N LEU A 29 -22.63 0.07 15.41
CA LEU A 29 -22.63 -1.08 14.52
C LEU A 29 -24.08 -1.55 14.39
N ARG A 30 -24.68 -1.35 13.21
CA ARG A 30 -26.03 -1.84 12.92
C ARG A 30 -25.91 -3.21 12.28
N ILE A 31 -26.28 -4.25 13.02
CA ILE A 31 -26.14 -5.64 12.57
C ILE A 31 -27.37 -6.01 11.75
N ALA A 32 -27.25 -6.04 10.43
CA ALA A 32 -28.32 -6.46 9.53
C ALA A 32 -28.35 -7.98 9.31
N ARG A 33 -27.18 -8.64 9.43
CA ARG A 33 -27.02 -10.08 9.28
C ARG A 33 -26.09 -10.60 10.37
N ARG A 34 -26.59 -11.54 11.18
CA ARG A 34 -25.81 -12.19 12.24
C ARG A 34 -24.77 -13.14 11.64
N PRO A 35 -23.48 -13.01 11.99
CA PRO A 35 -22.44 -13.99 11.67
C PRO A 35 -22.71 -15.37 12.31
N PRO A 36 -22.26 -16.48 11.71
CA PRO A 36 -22.54 -17.83 12.21
C PRO A 36 -21.83 -18.17 13.53
N ASP A 37 -20.79 -17.43 13.89
CA ASP A 37 -20.02 -17.56 15.14
C ASP A 37 -20.44 -16.53 16.21
N ASP A 38 -21.49 -15.75 15.93
CA ASP A 38 -21.96 -14.64 16.75
C ASP A 38 -20.88 -13.56 17.03
N GLU A 39 -19.83 -13.48 16.19
CA GLU A 39 -18.78 -12.47 16.31
C GLU A 39 -18.83 -11.45 15.19
N VAL A 40 -19.10 -10.20 15.55
CA VAL A 40 -19.03 -9.06 14.65
C VAL A 40 -17.60 -8.54 14.64
N ARG A 41 -16.95 -8.64 13.48
CA ARG A 41 -15.62 -8.09 13.25
C ARG A 41 -15.71 -6.80 12.46
N LEU A 42 -15.23 -5.71 13.04
CA LEU A 42 -15.06 -4.41 12.40
C LEU A 42 -13.58 -4.19 12.09
N PRO A 43 -13.15 -4.29 10.83
CA PRO A 43 -11.75 -4.26 10.50
C PRO A 43 -11.14 -2.86 10.57
N GLY A 44 -9.90 -2.77 11.02
CA GLY A 44 -9.11 -1.54 10.94
C GLY A 44 -9.48 -0.43 11.94
N LEU A 45 -10.18 -0.72 13.04
CA LEU A 45 -10.42 0.26 14.10
C LEU A 45 -9.13 0.54 14.90
N ALA A 46 -8.42 1.61 14.53
CA ALA A 46 -7.19 2.04 15.21
C ALA A 46 -7.43 2.79 16.53
N THR A 47 -8.67 3.19 16.81
CA THR A 47 -9.01 3.91 18.05
C THR A 47 -9.51 2.92 19.08
N THR A 48 -8.87 2.89 20.25
CA THR A 48 -9.23 2.00 21.34
C THR A 48 -10.68 2.24 21.80
N PRO A 49 -11.56 1.21 21.80
CA PRO A 49 -12.86 1.28 22.44
C PRO A 49 -12.73 1.46 23.96
N ARG A 50 -13.54 2.36 24.52
CA ARG A 50 -13.73 2.51 25.98
C ARG A 50 -14.84 1.58 26.48
N HIS A 51 -15.97 1.57 25.78
CA HIS A 51 -17.14 0.78 26.13
C HIS A 51 -17.81 0.25 24.88
N VAL A 52 -18.22 -1.02 24.94
CA VAL A 52 -19.03 -1.67 23.90
C VAL A 52 -20.28 -2.20 24.57
N VAL A 53 -21.43 -1.66 24.19
CA VAL A 53 -22.72 -1.96 24.80
C VAL A 53 -23.78 -2.19 23.73
N GLU A 54 -24.82 -2.93 24.05
CA GLU A 54 -26.05 -2.99 23.25
C GLU A 54 -26.86 -1.69 23.44
N ASP A 55 -27.31 -1.07 22.35
CA ASP A 55 -27.88 0.29 22.36
C ASP A 55 -29.17 0.41 23.19
N HIS A 56 -30.07 -0.57 23.10
CA HIS A 56 -31.39 -0.50 23.75
C HIS A 56 -31.37 -0.94 25.23
N THR A 57 -30.52 -1.89 25.57
CA THR A 57 -30.46 -2.46 26.94
C THR A 57 -29.36 -1.83 27.77
N GLY A 58 -28.36 -1.20 27.15
CA GLY A 58 -27.13 -0.75 27.81
C GLY A 58 -26.25 -1.90 28.31
N ARG A 59 -26.58 -3.16 27.97
CA ARG A 59 -25.83 -4.34 28.41
C ARG A 59 -24.42 -4.28 27.83
N ALA A 60 -23.42 -4.43 28.69
CA ALA A 60 -22.02 -4.55 28.27
C ALA A 60 -21.82 -5.83 27.44
N LEU A 61 -21.16 -5.69 26.30
CA LEU A 61 -20.83 -6.81 25.42
C LEU A 61 -19.37 -7.22 25.62
N THR A 62 -19.09 -8.50 25.38
CA THR A 62 -17.71 -9.00 25.35
C THR A 62 -17.07 -8.57 24.04
N TRP A 63 -15.89 -7.97 24.10
CA TRP A 63 -15.16 -7.51 22.94
C TRP A 63 -13.66 -7.66 23.14
N ARG A 64 -12.91 -7.67 22.05
CA ARG A 64 -11.44 -7.69 22.04
C ARG A 64 -10.89 -6.99 20.81
N HIS A 65 -9.61 -6.66 20.87
CA HIS A 65 -8.82 -6.36 19.68
C HIS A 65 -8.20 -7.64 19.12
N ASP A 66 -8.22 -7.77 17.81
CA ASP A 66 -7.45 -8.77 17.07
C ASP A 66 -6.71 -8.07 15.94
N GLY A 67 -5.42 -7.82 16.14
CA GLY A 67 -4.66 -6.89 15.30
C GLY A 67 -5.23 -5.46 15.38
N ASP A 68 -5.56 -4.89 14.22
CA ASP A 68 -6.23 -3.58 14.10
C ASP A 68 -7.77 -3.71 14.09
N ASP A 69 -8.33 -4.91 14.27
CA ASP A 69 -9.78 -5.13 14.21
C ASP A 69 -10.41 -5.03 15.60
N LEU A 70 -11.66 -4.56 15.63
CA LEU A 70 -12.55 -4.73 16.78
C LEU A 70 -13.41 -5.97 16.56
N VAL A 71 -13.35 -6.90 17.50
CA VAL A 71 -14.22 -8.09 17.51
C VAL A 71 -15.19 -7.98 18.69
N VAL A 72 -16.49 -8.02 18.40
CA VAL A 72 -17.57 -7.94 19.40
C VAL A 72 -18.39 -9.22 19.35
N ARG A 73 -18.56 -9.89 20.50
CA ARG A 73 -19.45 -11.04 20.61
C ARG A 73 -20.88 -10.58 20.86
N LEU A 74 -21.79 -11.00 20.00
CA LEU A 74 -23.21 -10.71 20.11
C LEU A 74 -23.87 -11.56 21.22
N PRO A 75 -24.93 -11.05 21.87
CA PRO A 75 -25.71 -11.84 22.82
C PRO A 75 -26.50 -12.94 22.09
N ASP A 76 -26.97 -13.98 22.79
CA ASP A 76 -27.77 -15.07 22.17
C ASP A 76 -29.21 -14.65 21.80
N SER A 77 -29.58 -13.37 21.95
CA SER A 77 -30.91 -12.86 21.57
C SER A 77 -31.11 -12.91 20.05
N GLY A 78 -32.25 -13.41 19.59
CA GLY A 78 -32.54 -13.59 18.17
C GLY A 78 -32.72 -12.30 17.36
N ASP A 79 -32.82 -11.15 18.02
CA ASP A 79 -32.99 -9.86 17.34
C ASP A 79 -31.67 -9.31 16.80
N ALA A 80 -31.76 -8.49 15.76
CA ALA A 80 -30.65 -7.77 15.15
C ALA A 80 -30.22 -6.58 16.04
N PRO A 81 -29.13 -6.68 16.82
CA PRO A 81 -28.80 -5.64 17.78
C PRO A 81 -28.15 -4.44 17.08
N VAL A 82 -28.29 -3.27 17.70
CA VAL A 82 -27.40 -2.13 17.44
C VAL A 82 -26.36 -2.09 18.56
N VAL A 83 -25.08 -2.12 18.19
CA VAL A 83 -23.97 -2.06 19.14
C VAL A 83 -23.44 -0.63 19.20
N ARG A 84 -23.36 -0.07 20.40
CA ARG A 84 -22.72 1.22 20.69
C ARG A 84 -21.27 1.00 21.11
N VAL A 85 -20.36 1.65 20.42
CA VAL A 85 -18.93 1.65 20.70
C VAL A 85 -18.49 3.08 21.05
N ALA A 86 -18.24 3.33 22.33
CA ALA A 86 -17.61 4.56 22.78
C ALA A 86 -16.10 4.47 22.58
N LEU A 87 -15.48 5.48 21.99
CA LEU A 87 -14.07 5.49 21.59
C LEU A 87 -13.20 6.33 22.55
N GLN A 88 -11.92 5.99 22.68
CA GLN A 88 -10.94 6.78 23.42
C GLN A 88 -10.41 7.94 22.57
N GLY A 89 -11.30 8.88 22.24
CA GLY A 89 -11.01 10.04 21.41
C GLY A 89 -11.60 9.93 20.00
N LYS A 90 -11.08 10.75 19.07
CA LYS A 90 -11.56 10.81 17.68
C LYS A 90 -11.33 9.48 16.96
N LEU A 91 -12.32 9.04 16.20
CA LEU A 91 -12.22 7.88 15.30
C LEU A 91 -10.98 7.98 14.38
N ARG A 92 -10.25 6.88 14.30
CA ARG A 92 -9.09 6.61 13.43
C ARG A 92 -9.24 5.19 12.91
N ILE A 93 -9.04 5.04 11.60
CA ILE A 93 -9.16 3.77 10.88
C ILE A 93 -7.81 3.46 10.20
N VAL A 94 -7.46 2.18 10.07
CA VAL A 94 -6.44 1.63 9.18
C VAL A 94 -7.16 0.83 8.09
N PRO A 95 -7.26 1.35 6.86
CA PRO A 95 -7.84 0.63 5.74
C PRO A 95 -7.13 -0.71 5.51
N GLN A 96 -7.89 -1.75 5.13
CA GLN A 96 -7.34 -3.10 4.92
C GLN A 96 -6.30 -3.17 3.80
N ASP A 97 -6.39 -2.26 2.83
CA ASP A 97 -5.42 -2.11 1.74
C ASP A 97 -4.19 -1.27 2.12
N SER A 98 -4.00 -0.98 3.41
CA SER A 98 -2.83 -0.24 3.90
C SER A 98 -1.54 -1.04 3.70
N VAL A 99 -0.64 -0.52 2.85
CA VAL A 99 0.67 -1.11 2.58
C VAL A 99 1.73 -0.40 3.42
N THR A 100 2.44 -1.16 4.25
CA THR A 100 3.58 -0.66 5.03
C THR A 100 4.87 -0.74 4.23
N ALA A 101 5.69 0.30 4.29
CA ALA A 101 7.01 0.30 3.66
C ALA A 101 7.85 -0.88 4.15
N ASN A 102 8.65 -1.46 3.25
CA ASN A 102 9.65 -2.46 3.62
C ASN A 102 10.77 -1.85 4.50
N ALA A 103 11.78 -2.65 4.84
CA ALA A 103 12.89 -2.19 5.70
C ALA A 103 13.66 -0.98 5.12
N ASP A 104 13.73 -0.87 3.79
CA ASP A 104 14.42 0.21 3.08
C ASP A 104 13.57 1.48 2.93
N GLY A 105 12.30 1.39 3.32
CA GLY A 105 11.30 2.46 3.18
C GLY A 105 10.66 2.50 1.79
N VAL A 106 10.69 1.40 1.04
CA VAL A 106 10.09 1.27 -0.30
C VAL A 106 8.71 0.64 -0.20
N TRP A 107 7.79 1.13 -1.03
CA TRP A 107 6.53 0.48 -1.34
C TRP A 107 6.52 0.05 -2.79
N ASP A 108 6.04 -1.15 -3.02
CA ASP A 108 5.78 -1.70 -4.34
C ASP A 108 4.39 -2.32 -4.28
N LEU A 109 3.47 -1.73 -5.03
CA LEU A 109 2.07 -2.09 -4.95
C LEU A 109 1.44 -2.25 -6.33
N THR A 110 0.56 -3.23 -6.42
CA THR A 110 -0.39 -3.39 -7.52
C THR A 110 -1.74 -2.84 -7.05
N PRO A 111 -2.09 -1.60 -7.42
CA PRO A 111 -3.29 -0.95 -6.91
C PRO A 111 -4.54 -1.72 -7.36
N LEU A 112 -5.43 -2.01 -6.41
CA LEU A 112 -6.74 -2.64 -6.66
C LEU A 112 -7.86 -1.62 -6.86
N SER A 113 -7.60 -0.35 -6.51
CA SER A 113 -8.55 0.75 -6.60
C SER A 113 -7.86 2.05 -7.04
N THR A 114 -8.64 3.12 -7.17
CA THR A 114 -8.13 4.48 -7.46
C THR A 114 -7.47 5.15 -6.26
N THR A 115 -7.45 4.50 -5.09
CA THR A 115 -6.74 4.97 -3.90
C THR A 115 -5.93 3.82 -3.31
N ALA A 116 -4.67 4.09 -2.94
CA ALA A 116 -3.86 3.19 -2.15
C ALA A 116 -3.51 3.84 -0.82
N HIS A 117 -3.42 3.07 0.25
CA HIS A 117 -3.11 3.58 1.58
C HIS A 117 -1.68 3.22 1.96
N LEU A 118 -0.83 4.23 2.16
CA LEU A 118 0.60 4.02 2.44
C LEU A 118 0.93 4.32 3.90
N VAL A 119 1.71 3.44 4.52
CA VAL A 119 2.22 3.61 5.88
C VAL A 119 3.74 3.64 5.88
N ALA A 120 4.32 4.75 6.34
CA ALA A 120 5.77 4.87 6.49
C ALA A 120 6.21 4.48 7.91
N ARG A 121 7.30 3.70 8.03
CA ARG A 121 7.90 3.35 9.34
C ARG A 121 8.62 4.54 9.98
N ARG A 122 9.16 5.44 9.16
CA ARG A 122 9.91 6.64 9.55
C ARG A 122 9.46 7.80 8.68
N ALA A 123 9.61 9.02 9.20
CA ALA A 123 9.32 10.22 8.41
C ALA A 123 10.40 10.39 7.34
N ALA A 124 9.99 10.66 6.10
CA ALA A 124 10.90 10.87 4.98
C ALA A 124 10.22 11.64 3.84
N ASP A 125 11.01 12.33 3.04
CA ASP A 125 10.55 12.76 1.72
C ASP A 125 10.60 11.57 0.76
N VAL A 126 9.51 11.31 0.05
CA VAL A 126 9.40 10.23 -0.95
C VAL A 126 9.07 10.79 -2.32
N ALA A 127 9.38 10.01 -3.36
CA ALA A 127 8.84 10.23 -4.69
C ALA A 127 8.13 8.96 -5.18
N VAL A 128 7.24 9.14 -6.15
CA VAL A 128 6.32 8.12 -6.65
C VAL A 128 6.58 7.88 -8.13
N ARG A 129 6.56 6.62 -8.56
CA ARG A 129 6.70 6.19 -9.95
C ARG A 129 5.51 5.33 -10.33
N PHE A 130 4.78 5.74 -11.37
CA PHE A 130 3.58 5.05 -11.84
C PHE A 130 3.84 4.24 -13.11
N VAL A 131 3.70 2.92 -13.05
CA VAL A 131 3.88 2.04 -14.21
C VAL A 131 2.52 1.62 -14.73
N GLY A 132 2.26 1.84 -16.02
CA GLY A 132 0.98 1.53 -16.64
C GLY A 132 0.81 2.19 -17.99
N MET A 133 -0.41 2.10 -18.52
CA MET A 133 -0.81 2.68 -19.80
C MET A 133 -1.71 3.87 -19.53
N VAL A 134 -1.20 5.08 -19.77
CA VAL A 134 -1.93 6.34 -19.58
C VAL A 134 -1.74 7.18 -20.84
N GLU A 135 -2.80 7.85 -21.29
CA GLU A 135 -2.77 8.72 -22.46
C GLU A 135 -1.69 9.81 -22.31
N PRO A 136 -0.67 9.89 -23.17
CA PRO A 136 0.51 10.73 -22.94
C PRO A 136 0.21 12.21 -22.67
N ASP A 137 -0.76 12.79 -23.37
CA ASP A 137 -1.08 14.21 -23.29
C ASP A 137 -2.19 14.55 -22.28
N SER A 138 -2.78 13.53 -21.66
CA SER A 138 -3.80 13.73 -20.62
C SER A 138 -3.19 14.34 -19.35
N TRP A 139 -3.93 15.24 -18.70
CA TRP A 139 -3.50 15.90 -17.47
C TRP A 139 -3.97 15.16 -16.22
N HIS A 140 -3.07 14.96 -15.26
CA HIS A 140 -3.33 14.23 -14.01
C HIS A 140 -2.89 15.02 -12.79
N HIS A 141 -3.57 14.77 -11.67
CA HIS A 141 -3.19 15.29 -10.37
C HIS A 141 -2.75 14.15 -9.45
N VAL A 142 -1.46 14.10 -9.13
CA VAL A 142 -0.93 13.13 -8.17
C VAL A 142 -0.98 13.73 -6.78
N ARG A 143 -1.80 13.13 -5.90
CA ARG A 143 -1.99 13.58 -4.52
C ARG A 143 -1.46 12.55 -3.53
N LEU A 144 -0.55 12.99 -2.67
CA LEU A 144 0.00 12.20 -1.57
C LEU A 144 0.38 13.13 -0.41
N ALA A 145 0.14 12.70 0.83
CA ALA A 145 0.48 13.46 2.04
C ALA A 145 -0.04 14.92 2.04
N GLY A 146 -1.22 15.14 1.45
CA GLY A 146 -1.82 16.46 1.35
C GLY A 146 -1.18 17.40 0.31
N ARG A 147 -0.12 16.98 -0.39
CA ARG A 147 0.44 17.70 -1.55
C ARG A 147 -0.14 17.16 -2.84
N THR A 148 -0.22 18.03 -3.85
CA THR A 148 -0.71 17.71 -5.19
C THR A 148 0.28 18.22 -6.24
N TYR A 149 0.61 17.39 -7.22
CA TYR A 149 1.39 17.77 -8.40
C TYR A 149 0.58 17.53 -9.66
N GLY A 150 0.56 18.51 -10.57
CA GLY A 150 0.01 18.36 -11.91
C GLY A 150 1.06 17.82 -12.88
N VAL A 151 0.74 16.78 -13.63
CA VAL A 151 1.64 16.13 -14.58
C VAL A 151 0.90 15.66 -15.83
N THR A 152 1.59 15.55 -16.95
CA THR A 152 1.05 14.85 -18.13
C THR A 152 1.13 13.34 -17.96
N GLY A 153 0.33 12.57 -18.72
CA GLY A 153 0.40 11.11 -18.73
C GLY A 153 1.79 10.58 -19.11
N GLN A 154 2.50 11.29 -19.98
CA GLN A 154 3.89 10.99 -20.32
C GLN A 154 4.82 11.19 -19.12
N GLN A 155 4.72 12.30 -18.39
CA GLN A 155 5.51 12.54 -17.18
C GLN A 155 5.17 11.52 -16.09
N LEU A 156 3.89 11.22 -15.91
CA LEU A 156 3.37 10.25 -14.96
C LEU A 156 4.02 8.87 -15.13
N THR A 157 4.15 8.43 -16.38
CA THR A 157 4.64 7.08 -16.72
C THR A 157 6.12 7.00 -17.06
N ARG A 158 6.83 8.12 -17.20
CA ARG A 158 8.27 8.16 -17.56
C ARG A 158 9.18 8.85 -16.55
N SER A 159 8.62 9.39 -15.47
CA SER A 159 9.40 10.05 -14.43
C SER A 159 8.90 9.73 -13.02
N THR A 160 9.73 10.00 -12.02
CA THR A 160 9.29 10.05 -10.62
C THR A 160 8.66 11.40 -10.30
N ILE A 161 7.63 11.42 -9.45
CA ILE A 161 6.90 12.61 -9.01
C ILE A 161 7.15 12.82 -7.52
N GLY A 162 7.49 14.03 -7.10
CA GLY A 162 7.74 14.39 -5.71
C GLY A 162 8.68 15.60 -5.59
N PRO A 163 9.14 15.92 -4.37
CA PRO A 163 9.02 15.15 -3.13
C PRO A 163 7.68 15.32 -2.37
N PHE A 164 7.24 14.24 -1.73
CA PHE A 164 6.11 14.21 -0.79
C PHE A 164 6.60 13.95 0.64
N PRO A 165 6.22 14.78 1.63
CA PRO A 165 6.64 14.60 3.02
C PRO A 165 5.79 13.51 3.67
N MET A 166 6.32 12.28 3.74
CA MET A 166 5.61 11.15 4.34
C MET A 166 5.81 11.14 5.86
N PRO A 167 4.75 11.33 6.66
CA PRO A 167 4.82 11.19 8.12
C PRO A 167 5.03 9.74 8.56
N ALA A 168 5.77 9.55 9.65
CA ALA A 168 5.91 8.24 10.30
C ALA A 168 4.58 7.79 10.90
N LEU A 169 4.29 6.49 10.78
CA LEU A 169 3.18 5.79 11.45
C LEU A 169 1.83 6.47 11.22
N ARG A 170 1.64 7.04 10.04
CA ARG A 170 0.34 7.53 9.57
C ARG A 170 0.02 6.85 8.27
N VAL A 171 -1.25 6.52 8.12
CA VAL A 171 -1.78 6.08 6.85
C VAL A 171 -1.99 7.34 6.01
N VAL A 172 -1.44 7.31 4.81
CA VAL A 172 -1.51 8.41 3.87
C VAL A 172 -2.14 7.91 2.57
N PRO A 173 -3.28 8.46 2.14
CA PRO A 173 -3.88 8.07 0.88
C PRO A 173 -3.04 8.61 -0.29
N LEU A 174 -2.80 7.74 -1.26
CA LEU A 174 -2.26 8.02 -2.58
C LEU A 174 -3.39 7.89 -3.59
N ALA A 175 -3.71 8.97 -4.30
CA ALA A 175 -4.58 8.87 -5.47
C ALA A 175 -3.83 8.18 -6.63
N VAL A 176 -4.44 7.13 -7.18
CA VAL A 176 -3.89 6.31 -8.26
C VAL A 176 -4.68 6.58 -9.55
N PRO A 177 -4.04 7.16 -10.59
CA PRO A 177 -4.70 7.38 -11.87
C PRO A 177 -5.15 6.07 -12.54
N THR A 178 -6.25 6.12 -13.30
CA THR A 178 -6.73 5.00 -14.11
C THR A 178 -5.66 4.56 -15.12
N GLY A 179 -5.53 3.24 -15.32
CA GLY A 179 -4.55 2.66 -16.25
C GLY A 179 -3.16 2.41 -15.64
N VAL A 180 -2.91 2.90 -14.43
CA VAL A 180 -1.77 2.49 -13.61
C VAL A 180 -1.95 1.04 -13.18
N ARG A 181 -0.91 0.23 -13.36
CA ARG A 181 -0.87 -1.18 -12.98
C ARG A 181 0.04 -1.47 -11.80
N ARG A 182 0.99 -0.58 -11.54
CA ARG A 182 1.93 -0.69 -10.43
C ARG A 182 2.41 0.68 -9.99
N VAL A 183 2.63 0.83 -8.70
CA VAL A 183 3.21 2.05 -8.12
C VAL A 183 4.42 1.67 -7.29
N LEU A 184 5.52 2.36 -7.55
CA LEU A 184 6.72 2.32 -6.72
C LEU A 184 6.80 3.63 -5.94
N VAL A 185 6.97 3.55 -4.64
CA VAL A 185 7.24 4.71 -3.79
C VAL A 185 8.55 4.45 -3.07
N ALA A 186 9.48 5.39 -3.16
CA ALA A 186 10.75 5.27 -2.48
C ALA A 186 11.20 6.61 -1.90
N PRO A 187 12.02 6.59 -0.84
CA PRO A 187 12.56 7.80 -0.26
C PRO A 187 13.46 8.52 -1.27
N VAL A 188 13.41 9.84 -1.29
CA VAL A 188 14.28 10.64 -2.16
C VAL A 188 15.74 10.37 -1.82
N GLY A 189 16.57 10.18 -2.86
CA GLY A 189 17.96 9.74 -2.73
C GLY A 189 18.17 8.24 -2.91
N THR A 190 17.11 7.46 -3.15
CA THR A 190 17.20 6.00 -3.36
C THR A 190 17.34 5.68 -4.85
N VAL A 191 18.19 4.71 -5.18
CA VAL A 191 18.14 4.01 -6.48
C VAL A 191 17.47 2.66 -6.24
N LEU A 192 16.39 2.40 -6.97
CA LEU A 192 15.54 1.22 -6.75
C LEU A 192 15.60 0.31 -7.96
N ALA A 193 15.90 -0.98 -7.74
CA ALA A 193 15.68 -2.03 -8.71
C ALA A 193 14.32 -2.72 -8.48
N SER A 194 13.59 -2.98 -9.56
CA SER A 194 12.32 -3.71 -9.55
C SER A 194 12.22 -4.65 -10.74
N ILE A 195 11.48 -5.76 -10.60
CA ILE A 195 11.24 -6.72 -11.69
C ILE A 195 9.82 -6.54 -12.20
N HIS A 196 9.65 -6.27 -13.48
CA HIS A 196 8.36 -6.09 -14.13
C HIS A 196 8.03 -7.32 -14.98
N PRO A 197 6.88 -7.98 -14.78
CA PRO A 197 6.52 -9.13 -15.60
C PRO A 197 6.14 -8.72 -17.03
N GLY A 198 6.68 -9.47 -17.99
CA GLY A 198 6.20 -9.55 -19.36
C GLY A 198 5.44 -10.87 -19.60
N ARG A 199 5.15 -11.19 -20.86
CA ARG A 199 4.44 -12.42 -21.23
C ARG A 199 5.35 -13.66 -21.11
N ASP A 200 6.54 -13.57 -21.69
CA ASP A 200 7.53 -14.66 -21.78
C ASP A 200 8.92 -14.20 -21.29
N GLU A 201 8.97 -13.04 -20.65
CA GLU A 201 10.20 -12.40 -20.17
C GLU A 201 9.90 -11.57 -18.92
N VAL A 202 10.94 -11.23 -18.17
CA VAL A 202 10.86 -10.20 -17.14
C VAL A 202 11.74 -9.03 -17.52
N THR A 203 11.34 -7.82 -17.14
CA THR A 203 12.18 -6.63 -17.28
C THR A 203 12.71 -6.22 -15.92
N VAL A 204 14.03 -6.25 -15.75
CA VAL A 204 14.70 -5.65 -14.59
C VAL A 204 14.78 -4.15 -14.85
N VAL A 205 14.17 -3.34 -13.99
CA VAL A 205 14.10 -1.89 -14.12
C VAL A 205 14.82 -1.25 -12.95
N VAL A 206 15.72 -0.31 -13.24
CA VAL A 206 16.33 0.56 -12.23
C VAL A 206 15.75 1.96 -12.36
N THR A 207 15.29 2.53 -11.26
CA THR A 207 14.75 3.89 -11.18
C THR A 207 15.53 4.73 -10.18
N ASN A 208 15.94 5.93 -10.59
CA ASN A 208 16.65 6.87 -9.73
C ASN A 208 15.67 7.83 -9.06
N PHE A 209 15.36 7.62 -7.77
CA PHE A 209 14.58 8.57 -6.95
C PHE A 209 15.46 9.65 -6.30
N GLY A 210 16.72 9.76 -6.73
CA GLY A 210 17.69 10.74 -6.24
C GLY A 210 17.58 12.11 -6.89
N ARG A 211 18.54 12.98 -6.54
CA ARG A 211 18.69 14.35 -7.09
C ARG A 211 19.92 14.51 -7.98
N THR A 212 20.75 13.47 -8.07
CA THR A 212 21.96 13.43 -8.90
C THR A 212 21.89 12.21 -9.80
N SER A 213 22.57 12.27 -10.94
CA SER A 213 22.68 11.09 -11.81
C SER A 213 23.36 9.94 -11.07
N ALA A 214 22.92 8.72 -11.36
CA ALA A 214 23.37 7.50 -10.71
C ALA A 214 24.10 6.60 -11.71
N ARG A 215 24.97 5.75 -11.18
CA ARG A 215 25.64 4.67 -11.91
C ARG A 215 25.73 3.45 -11.01
N GLY A 216 25.80 2.28 -11.59
CA GLY A 216 25.85 1.06 -10.81
C GLY A 216 25.77 -0.21 -11.62
N GLU A 217 25.72 -1.31 -10.88
CA GLU A 217 25.59 -2.67 -11.39
C GLU A 217 24.33 -3.32 -10.82
N VAL A 218 23.72 -4.17 -11.62
CA VAL A 218 22.49 -4.87 -11.34
C VAL A 218 22.73 -6.34 -11.64
N GLU A 219 22.42 -7.19 -10.67
CA GLU A 219 22.53 -8.63 -10.80
C GLU A 219 21.16 -9.27 -10.48
N LEU A 220 20.70 -10.20 -11.30
CA LEU A 220 19.54 -11.04 -11.05
C LEU A 220 20.01 -12.44 -10.63
N PRO A 221 20.26 -12.67 -9.32
CA PRO A 221 20.63 -13.99 -8.84
C PRO A 221 19.47 -14.98 -9.10
N LEU A 222 19.80 -16.11 -9.72
CA LEU A 222 18.85 -17.15 -10.05
C LEU A 222 18.92 -18.31 -9.04
N LEU A 223 17.78 -18.95 -8.81
CA LEU A 223 17.70 -20.17 -8.00
C LEU A 223 18.32 -21.37 -8.74
N PRO A 224 18.74 -22.44 -8.05
CA PRO A 224 19.21 -23.66 -8.71
C PRO A 224 18.19 -24.19 -9.74
N GLY A 225 18.66 -24.53 -10.94
CA GLY A 225 17.82 -25.04 -12.03
C GLY A 225 17.14 -23.96 -12.89
N TRP A 226 17.38 -22.68 -12.58
CA TRP A 226 16.93 -21.56 -13.40
C TRP A 226 18.01 -21.12 -14.38
N SER A 227 17.60 -20.55 -15.52
CA SER A 227 18.50 -19.84 -16.42
C SER A 227 17.84 -18.59 -16.99
N ALA A 228 18.67 -17.59 -17.30
CA ALA A 228 18.25 -16.33 -17.91
C ALA A 228 19.21 -15.99 -19.06
N THR A 229 18.70 -15.29 -20.08
CA THR A 229 19.54 -14.82 -21.21
C THR A 229 20.67 -13.93 -20.71
N ASP A 230 20.32 -12.98 -19.85
CA ASP A 230 21.24 -12.08 -19.16
C ASP A 230 20.90 -12.04 -17.67
N GLN A 231 21.93 -11.89 -16.83
CA GLN A 231 21.80 -11.81 -15.37
C GLN A 231 22.49 -10.58 -14.78
N THR A 232 23.38 -9.93 -15.53
CA THR A 232 24.17 -8.81 -15.04
C THR A 232 24.11 -7.65 -16.02
N TRP A 233 23.86 -6.45 -15.51
CA TRP A 233 23.81 -5.22 -16.30
C TRP A 233 24.49 -4.08 -15.57
N THR A 234 25.02 -3.14 -16.33
CA THR A 234 25.57 -1.89 -15.80
C THR A 234 24.79 -0.71 -16.37
N PHE A 235 24.66 0.35 -15.59
CA PHE A 235 24.14 1.63 -16.06
C PHE A 235 25.06 2.76 -15.61
N ASP A 236 25.18 3.78 -16.44
CA ASP A 236 25.93 4.99 -16.15
C ASP A 236 25.10 6.21 -16.52
N GLY A 237 25.25 7.29 -15.77
CA GLY A 237 24.54 8.56 -16.03
C GLY A 237 23.00 8.47 -15.95
N LEU A 238 22.41 7.59 -15.13
CA LEU A 238 20.96 7.52 -14.96
C LEU A 238 20.43 8.76 -14.24
N ASP A 239 19.83 9.68 -14.99
CA ASP A 239 19.37 10.97 -14.47
C ASP A 239 18.29 10.86 -13.39
N PRO A 240 18.18 11.89 -12.50
CA PRO A 240 17.11 11.99 -11.52
C PRO A 240 15.73 11.79 -12.12
N GLY A 241 14.95 10.92 -11.46
CA GLY A 241 13.60 10.58 -11.84
C GLY A 241 13.47 9.69 -13.08
N ARG A 242 14.57 9.29 -13.73
CA ARG A 242 14.53 8.39 -14.88
C ARG A 242 14.63 6.93 -14.47
N SER A 243 14.28 6.07 -15.43
CA SER A 243 14.40 4.62 -15.33
C SER A 243 15.15 4.07 -16.55
N VAL A 244 15.89 2.99 -16.33
CA VAL A 244 16.45 2.12 -17.39
C VAL A 244 15.94 0.70 -17.14
N GLY A 245 15.77 -0.09 -18.20
CA GLY A 245 15.32 -1.47 -18.05
C GLY A 245 15.93 -2.43 -19.05
N TRP A 246 16.08 -3.67 -18.64
CA TRP A 246 16.62 -4.77 -19.44
C TRP A 246 15.67 -5.95 -19.39
N ALA A 247 15.23 -6.40 -20.56
CA ALA A 247 14.42 -7.59 -20.69
C ALA A 247 15.31 -8.83 -20.68
N THR A 248 14.91 -9.87 -19.95
CA THR A 248 15.59 -11.16 -19.93
C THR A 248 14.54 -12.27 -19.86
N ARG A 249 14.73 -13.31 -20.67
CA ARG A 249 13.85 -14.49 -20.67
C ARG A 249 14.27 -15.40 -19.53
N LEU A 250 13.33 -15.78 -18.69
CA LEU A 250 13.56 -16.74 -17.61
C LEU A 250 13.06 -18.13 -18.02
N THR A 251 13.83 -19.15 -17.65
CA THR A 251 13.39 -20.55 -17.70
C THR A 251 13.72 -21.21 -16.37
N GLY A 252 12.82 -22.06 -15.89
CA GLY A 252 12.96 -22.68 -14.58
C GLY A 252 11.83 -23.69 -14.32
N PRO A 253 11.87 -24.39 -13.17
CA PRO A 253 10.77 -25.21 -12.70
C PRO A 253 9.46 -24.41 -12.56
N PRO A 254 8.30 -25.05 -12.78
CA PRO A 254 6.99 -24.39 -12.64
C PRO A 254 6.69 -24.07 -11.17
N GLY A 255 5.91 -23.01 -10.96
CA GLY A 255 5.44 -22.59 -9.63
C GLY A 255 5.76 -21.14 -9.27
N ASP A 256 5.52 -20.82 -8.00
CA ASP A 256 5.66 -19.47 -7.45
C ASP A 256 7.05 -19.31 -6.83
N HIS A 257 7.85 -18.39 -7.37
CA HIS A 257 9.21 -18.17 -6.91
C HIS A 257 9.49 -16.69 -6.67
N GLU A 258 10.02 -16.34 -5.49
CA GLU A 258 10.48 -14.98 -5.21
C GLU A 258 11.85 -14.76 -5.87
N LEU A 259 11.90 -13.77 -6.77
CA LEU A 259 13.12 -13.23 -7.33
C LEU A 259 13.47 -11.91 -6.66
N ARG A 260 14.76 -11.70 -6.43
CA ARG A 260 15.28 -10.45 -5.86
C ARG A 260 16.47 -10.00 -6.66
N VAL A 261 16.37 -8.81 -7.23
CA VAL A 261 17.50 -8.13 -7.87
C VAL A 261 18.48 -7.70 -6.78
N ARG A 262 19.77 -7.81 -7.06
CA ARG A 262 20.83 -7.17 -6.29
C ARG A 262 21.27 -5.92 -7.05
N LEU A 263 21.29 -4.81 -6.34
CA LEU A 263 21.65 -3.50 -6.89
C LEU A 263 22.81 -2.91 -6.11
N ASP A 264 23.88 -2.53 -6.81
CA ASP A 264 24.95 -1.68 -6.28
C ASP A 264 25.02 -0.36 -7.06
N ALA A 265 24.40 0.68 -6.50
CA ALA A 265 24.34 2.02 -7.08
C ALA A 265 24.79 3.12 -6.10
N GLY A 266 25.60 2.76 -5.11
CA GLY A 266 26.09 3.67 -4.06
C GLY A 266 25.21 3.77 -2.82
N ARG A 267 25.21 4.95 -2.16
CA ARG A 267 24.87 5.11 -0.73
C ARG A 267 23.47 4.66 -0.30
N ARG A 268 22.49 4.58 -1.21
CA ARG A 268 21.15 4.08 -0.90
C ARG A 268 20.56 3.34 -2.10
N SER A 269 20.90 2.05 -2.17
CA SER A 269 20.33 1.12 -3.13
C SER A 269 19.26 0.29 -2.44
N ALA A 270 18.14 0.06 -3.12
CA ALA A 270 17.07 -0.81 -2.64
C ALA A 270 16.62 -1.73 -3.78
N SER A 271 15.99 -2.84 -3.43
CA SER A 271 15.44 -3.76 -4.41
C SER A 271 14.07 -4.23 -3.95
N SER A 272 13.10 -4.20 -4.86
CA SER A 272 11.77 -4.73 -4.61
C SER A 272 11.71 -6.19 -5.04
N PRO A 273 11.42 -7.14 -4.13
CA PRO A 273 11.24 -8.54 -4.50
C PRO A 273 10.02 -8.68 -5.41
N TYR A 274 10.03 -9.71 -6.24
CA TYR A 274 8.94 -10.03 -7.15
C TYR A 274 8.69 -11.52 -7.18
N VAL A 275 7.45 -11.94 -7.02
CA VAL A 275 7.05 -13.35 -7.19
C VAL A 275 6.74 -13.57 -8.67
N VAL A 276 7.52 -14.42 -9.31
CA VAL A 276 7.27 -14.89 -10.67
C VAL A 276 6.48 -16.20 -10.62
N HIS A 277 5.60 -16.38 -11.60
CA HIS A 277 4.83 -17.60 -11.82
C HIS A 277 5.26 -18.19 -13.17
N LEU A 278 5.89 -19.38 -13.15
CA LEU A 278 6.32 -20.12 -14.35
C LEU A 278 5.42 -21.32 -14.63
#